data_AF-A0A2E8AEH0-F1
#
_entry.id   AF-A0A2E8AEH0-F1
#
_cell.length_a   1.000
_cell.length_b   1.000
_cell.length_c   1.000
_cell.angle_alpha   90.00
_cell.angle_beta   90.00
_cell.angle_gamma   90.00
#
_symmetry.space_group_name_H-M   'P 1'
#
loop_
_entity.id
_entity.type
_entity.pdbx_description
1 polymer ?
#
loop_
_entity_poly.entity_id
_entity_poly.type
_entity_poly.pdbx_seq_one_letter_code
_entity_poly.pdbx_strand_id
1 'polypeptide(L)'
;YVFFWYLYHVMTFWTIPNRLVVWENAKMRRLSQKTLPESMEKWSQPLPEIEWAQPSDELKKLSAQVTQRLKDNPAQSVTAIYAELYAQQERLRA
;
A
#
# COMPACT_ATOMS: atom_id res chain seq x y z
N TYR A 1 36.92 -10.50 -33.19
CA TYR A 1 36.77 -9.15 -32.61
C TYR A 1 35.77 -9.05 -31.45
N VAL A 2 34.73 -9.89 -31.37
CA VAL A 2 33.79 -9.88 -30.22
C VAL A 2 34.41 -10.39 -28.91
N PHE A 3 35.40 -11.30 -28.98
CA PHE A 3 36.05 -11.88 -27.80
C PHE A 3 36.74 -10.84 -26.90
N PHE A 4 37.54 -9.94 -27.48
CA PHE A 4 38.18 -8.87 -26.71
C PHE A 4 37.18 -7.82 -26.22
N TRP A 5 36.04 -7.65 -26.90
CA TRP A 5 34.94 -6.79 -26.44
C TRP A 5 34.29 -7.33 -25.16
N TYR A 6 34.01 -8.64 -25.12
CA TYR A 6 33.50 -9.30 -23.91
C TYR A 6 34.56 -9.39 -22.81
N LEU A 7 35.82 -9.65 -23.15
CA LEU A 7 36.92 -9.68 -22.18
C LEU A 7 37.12 -8.31 -21.52
N TYR A 8 37.08 -7.24 -22.31
CA TYR A 8 37.07 -5.86 -21.81
C TYR A 8 35.87 -5.61 -20.91
N HIS A 9 34.64 -5.99 -21.33
CA HIS A 9 33.44 -5.85 -20.50
C HIS A 9 33.53 -6.65 -19.19
N VAL A 10 34.10 -7.84 -19.18
CA VAL A 10 34.29 -8.60 -17.94
C VAL A 10 35.35 -7.93 -17.06
N MET A 11 36.45 -7.43 -17.63
CA MET A 11 37.49 -6.71 -16.89
C MET A 11 37.01 -5.37 -16.33
N THR A 12 36.11 -4.66 -17.01
CA THR A 12 35.50 -3.41 -16.53
C THR A 12 34.51 -3.67 -15.39
N PHE A 13 34.26 -4.94 -15.01
CA PHE A 13 33.48 -5.34 -13.84
C PHE A 13 32.09 -4.68 -13.73
N TRP A 14 31.53 -4.21 -14.85
CA TRP A 14 30.35 -3.34 -14.86
C TRP A 14 29.05 -4.06 -14.49
N THR A 15 29.02 -5.39 -14.43
CA THR A 15 27.85 -6.17 -13.98
C THR A 15 27.86 -6.49 -12.49
N ILE A 16 28.99 -6.28 -11.80
CA ILE A 16 29.08 -6.40 -10.34
C ILE A 16 28.20 -5.38 -9.62
N PRO A 17 28.24 -4.07 -9.93
CA PRO A 17 27.43 -3.09 -9.19
C PRO A 17 25.94 -3.40 -9.30
N ASN A 18 25.46 -3.84 -10.46
CA ASN A 18 24.05 -4.22 -10.64
C ASN A 18 23.65 -5.39 -9.71
N ARG A 19 24.45 -6.44 -9.65
CA ARG A 19 24.17 -7.61 -8.80
C ARG A 19 24.39 -7.32 -7.31
N LEU A 20 25.33 -6.43 -6.98
CA LEU A 20 25.63 -5.99 -5.62
C LEU A 20 24.47 -5.17 -5.05
N VAL A 21 23.90 -4.22 -5.81
CA VAL A 21 22.74 -3.41 -5.38
C VAL A 21 21.52 -4.28 -5.09
N VAL A 22 21.25 -5.29 -5.93
CA VAL A 22 20.14 -6.23 -5.69
C VAL A 22 20.38 -7.03 -4.40
N TRP A 23 21.62 -7.48 -4.18
CA TRP A 23 21.97 -8.20 -2.96
C TRP A 23 21.93 -7.32 -1.71
N GLU A 24 22.41 -6.07 -1.78
CA GLU A 24 22.35 -5.09 -0.70
C GLU A 24 20.90 -4.79 -0.32
N ASN A 25 20.03 -4.52 -1.30
CA ASN A 25 18.61 -4.30 -1.05
C ASN A 25 17.93 -5.52 -0.43
N ALA A 26 18.23 -6.73 -0.93
CA ALA A 26 17.71 -7.96 -0.35
C ALA A 26 18.22 -8.19 1.09
N LYS A 27 19.48 -7.85 1.37
CA LYS A 27 20.08 -7.93 2.71
C LYS A 27 19.45 -6.92 3.66
N MET A 28 19.28 -5.68 3.25
CA MET A 28 18.60 -4.63 4.03
C MET A 28 17.16 -5.00 4.35
N ARG A 29 16.41 -5.53 3.37
CA ARG A 29 15.03 -6.00 3.59
C ARG A 29 14.96 -7.14 4.62
N ARG A 30 15.87 -8.10 4.55
CA ARG A 30 15.93 -9.21 5.53
C ARG A 30 16.28 -8.75 6.94
N LEU A 31 17.12 -7.72 7.06
CA LEU A 31 17.47 -7.12 8.37
C LEU A 31 16.32 -6.25 8.91
N SER A 32 15.68 -5.45 8.05
CA SER A 32 14.53 -4.62 8.39
C SER A 32 13.29 -5.42 8.79
N GLN A 33 13.12 -6.64 8.26
CA GLN A 33 12.00 -7.52 8.64
C GLN A 33 12.20 -8.22 9.99
N LYS A 34 13.44 -8.35 10.48
CA LYS A 34 13.72 -9.03 11.76
C LYS A 34 13.49 -8.15 12.99
N THR A 35 13.48 -6.84 12.79
CA THR A 35 13.25 -5.88 13.86
C THR A 35 12.37 -4.79 13.26
N LEU A 36 11.05 -4.90 13.43
CA LEU A 36 10.18 -3.74 13.27
C LEU A 36 10.80 -2.66 14.16
N PRO A 37 11.26 -1.53 13.61
CA PRO A 37 11.86 -0.50 14.43
C PRO A 37 10.83 -0.06 15.47
N GLU A 38 11.26 0.18 16.69
CA GLU A 38 10.38 0.55 17.81
C GLU A 38 9.45 1.74 17.47
N SER A 39 9.90 2.64 16.58
CA SER A 39 9.08 3.72 16.03
C SER A 39 7.88 3.23 15.23
N MET A 40 8.04 2.17 14.44
CA MET A 40 6.97 1.58 13.63
C MET A 40 6.01 0.77 14.50
N GLU A 41 6.52 0.10 15.54
CA GLU A 41 5.66 -0.56 16.52
C GLU A 41 4.80 0.47 17.27
N LYS A 42 5.39 1.59 17.70
CA LYS A 42 4.67 2.72 18.31
C LYS A 42 3.60 3.30 17.38
N TRP A 43 3.86 3.40 16.07
CA TRP A 43 2.87 3.88 15.09
C TRP A 43 1.81 2.84 14.76
N SER A 44 2.10 1.55 14.98
CA SER A 44 1.14 0.47 14.78
C SER A 44 0.17 0.29 15.94
N GLN A 45 0.44 0.93 17.09
CA GLN A 45 -0.48 0.90 18.21
C GLN A 45 -1.78 1.61 17.85
N PRO A 46 -2.95 1.06 18.23
CA PRO A 46 -4.23 1.72 17.97
C PRO A 46 -4.24 3.08 18.64
N LEU A 47 -4.70 4.09 17.90
CA LEU A 47 -4.85 5.45 18.43
C LEU A 47 -5.82 5.41 19.64
N PRO A 48 -5.51 6.07 20.76
CA PRO A 48 -6.43 6.14 21.89
C PRO A 48 -7.77 6.75 21.46
N GLU A 49 -8.88 6.26 22.02
CA GLU A 49 -10.24 6.69 21.67
C GLU A 49 -10.46 8.21 21.84
N ILE A 50 -9.70 8.85 22.74
CA ILE A 50 -9.72 10.30 22.98
C ILE A 50 -9.25 11.09 21.74
N GLU A 51 -8.36 10.51 20.92
CA GLU A 51 -7.84 11.13 19.70
C GLU A 51 -8.64 10.74 18.45
N TRP A 52 -9.70 9.95 18.59
CA TRP A 52 -10.56 9.60 17.46
C TRP A 52 -11.35 10.83 17.02
N ALA A 53 -11.18 11.22 15.75
CA ALA A 53 -12.02 12.24 15.16
C ALA A 53 -13.48 11.75 15.12
N GLN A 54 -14.42 12.54 15.63
CA GLN A 54 -15.84 12.20 15.51
C GLN A 54 -16.26 12.29 14.03
N PRO A 55 -16.87 11.25 13.47
CA PRO A 55 -17.32 11.27 12.09
C PRO A 55 -18.44 12.31 11.94
N SER A 56 -18.40 13.08 10.85
CA SER A 56 -19.47 14.01 10.51
C SER A 56 -20.79 13.26 10.26
N ASP A 57 -21.91 13.97 10.40
CA ASP A 57 -23.23 13.34 10.22
C ASP A 57 -23.47 12.87 8.78
N GLU A 58 -22.82 13.48 7.80
CA GLU A 58 -22.82 13.00 6.41
C GLU A 58 -22.14 11.64 6.27
N LEU A 59 -20.98 11.46 6.92
CA LEU A 59 -20.25 10.20 6.90
C LEU A 59 -21.01 9.09 7.63
N LYS A 60 -21.71 9.41 8.72
CA LYS A 60 -22.59 8.44 9.41
C LYS A 60 -23.71 7.95 8.48
N LYS A 61 -24.34 8.84 7.73
CA LYS A 61 -25.38 8.48 6.74
C LYS A 61 -24.82 7.61 5.61
N LEU A 62 -23.62 7.91 5.12
CA LEU A 62 -22.96 7.08 4.10
C LEU A 62 -22.59 5.70 4.64
N SER A 63 -22.07 5.62 5.86
CA SER A 63 -21.74 4.35 6.52
C SER A 63 -22.99 3.45 6.68
N ALA A 64 -24.12 4.03 7.06
CA ALA A 64 -25.38 3.31 7.13
C ALA A 64 -25.82 2.74 5.77
N GLN A 65 -25.69 3.53 4.68
CA GLN A 65 -26.01 3.09 3.33
C GLN A 65 -25.09 1.97 2.82
N VAL A 66 -23.77 2.09 3.06
CA VAL A 66 -22.79 1.04 2.73
C VAL A 66 -23.14 -0.25 3.47
N THR A 67 -23.44 -0.15 4.77
CA THR A 67 -23.78 -1.30 5.61
C THR A 67 -25.05 -2.00 5.14
N GLN A 68 -26.07 -1.25 4.70
CA GLN A 68 -27.27 -1.81 4.10
C GLN A 68 -26.96 -2.55 2.79
N ARG A 69 -26.24 -1.91 1.86
CA ARG A 69 -25.82 -2.54 0.58
C ARG A 69 -25.00 -3.82 0.78
N LEU A 70 -24.10 -3.83 1.77
CA LEU A 70 -23.29 -5.00 2.09
C LEU A 70 -24.12 -6.15 2.67
N LYS A 71 -25.15 -5.84 3.48
CA LYS A 71 -26.10 -6.84 3.98
C LYS A 71 -26.92 -7.45 2.86
N ASP A 72 -27.35 -6.64 1.90
CA ASP A 72 -28.16 -7.09 0.76
C ASP A 72 -27.32 -7.92 -0.23
N ASN A 73 -26.04 -7.58 -0.41
CA ASN A 73 -25.13 -8.23 -1.34
C ASN A 73 -23.74 -8.51 -0.71
N PRO A 74 -23.60 -9.59 0.08
CA PRO A 74 -22.34 -9.90 0.77
C PRO A 74 -21.20 -10.33 -0.18
N ALA A 75 -21.52 -10.70 -1.43
CA ALA A 75 -20.53 -11.11 -2.44
C ALA A 75 -19.90 -9.93 -3.20
N GLN A 76 -20.42 -8.71 -3.06
CA GLN A 76 -19.87 -7.53 -3.73
C GLN A 76 -18.65 -7.00 -3.00
N SER A 77 -17.68 -6.47 -3.75
CA SER A 77 -16.51 -5.83 -3.16
C SER A 77 -16.89 -4.49 -2.53
N VAL A 78 -16.34 -4.21 -1.35
CA VAL A 78 -16.56 -2.95 -0.63
C VAL A 78 -16.22 -1.75 -1.52
N THR A 79 -15.15 -1.83 -2.31
CA THR A 79 -14.73 -0.79 -3.26
C THR A 79 -15.80 -0.48 -4.31
N ALA A 80 -16.47 -1.51 -4.86
CA ALA A 80 -17.54 -1.32 -5.84
C ALA A 80 -18.74 -0.59 -5.24
N ILE A 81 -19.15 -0.97 -4.01
CA ILE A 81 -20.25 -0.33 -3.28
C ILE A 81 -19.97 1.16 -3.06
N TYR A 82 -18.75 1.52 -2.65
CA TYR A 82 -18.36 2.93 -2.51
C TYR A 82 -18.37 3.66 -3.85
N ALA A 83 -17.82 3.07 -4.92
CA ALA A 83 -17.80 3.68 -6.24
C ALA A 83 -19.22 3.98 -6.75
N GLU A 84 -20.17 3.06 -6.56
CA GLU A 84 -21.57 3.27 -6.91
C GLU A 84 -22.23 4.37 -6.09
N LEU A 85 -21.96 4.43 -4.77
CA LEU A 85 -22.51 5.47 -3.91
C LEU A 85 -21.97 6.86 -4.25
N TYR A 86 -20.68 6.98 -4.57
CA TYR A 86 -20.10 8.24 -5.03
C TYR A 86 -20.66 8.66 -6.39
N ALA A 87 -20.75 7.74 -7.34
CA ALA A 87 -21.38 8.02 -8.64
C ALA A 87 -22.86 8.44 -8.48
N GLN A 88 -23.59 7.84 -7.55
CA GLN A 88 -24.96 8.22 -7.22
C GLN A 88 -25.02 9.63 -6.59
N GLN A 89 -24.09 9.96 -5.69
CA GLN A 89 -24.01 11.27 -5.04
C GLN A 89 -23.66 12.39 -6.03
N GLU A 90 -22.74 12.15 -6.96
CA GLU A 90 -22.37 13.10 -8.02
C GLU A 90 -23.55 13.39 -8.95
N ARG A 91 -24.30 12.36 -9.35
CA ARG A 91 -25.52 12.51 -10.17
C ARG A 91 -26.60 13.33 -9.50
N LEU A 92 -26.69 13.30 -8.17
CA LEU A 92 -27.68 14.08 -7.40
C LEU A 92 -27.23 15.52 -7.13
N ARG A 93 -25.93 15.80 -7.29
CA ARG A 93 -25.34 17.14 -7.11
C ARG A 93 -25.21 17.93 -8.42
N ALA A 94 -25.30 17.25 -9.57
CA ALA A 94 -25.32 17.83 -10.91
C ALA A 94 -26.74 18.27 -11.31
#